data_AF-A0A2W4P8V8-F1
#
_entry.id   AF-A0A2W4P8V8-F1
#
_cell.length_a   1.000
_cell.length_b   1.000
_cell.length_c   1.000
_cell.angle_alpha   90.00
_cell.angle_beta   90.00
_cell.angle_gamma   90.00
#
_symmetry.space_group_name_H-M   'P 1'
#
loop_
_entity.id
_entity.type
_entity.pdbx_description
1 polymer ?
#
loop_
_entity_poly.entity_id
_entity_poly.type
_entity_poly.pdbx_seq_one_letter_code
_entity_poly.pdbx_strand_id
1 'polypeptide(L)'
;MLIDTTIRSPNNAPRGNHTISMIVLHATAGSARSALAWLTNPAARVSAHYLIDKGGHIYQLVPDELVAWHAGRASWRGQSAINEISLGIELENANNGRDPYPQAQLDALVELTREKVQRYRIPPENVVRHLDVAVPRGRKNDPAGFDWPKFRALVFEQLPPPPPERPPRPSPPAEQRAALARAVLTEAYRQSGAVEWPDWSMARTARVESLGLPVGPSFDLTVGRRNYIAQSFGRDTLASPIGEWRTVIRLGAGKIAGDPLREALVRAVYEQAGETYRPDWAFHQFAEREPIGPPLTPSYRLTVGGVEYVAATYALDVIYSPVGRWKEIGRLSDLLRRNAEPELAEALLERIYARAGSRLRPTWPLYQYAQREQLGASLGPSFRVSVEGRDYVAEAFALDALICEIGRWDQIERLSALLDM
;
A
#
# COMPACT_ATOMS: atom_id res chain seq x y z
N MET A 1 33.88 -0.32 13.36
CA MET A 1 33.68 -1.48 12.46
C MET A 1 34.01 -1.13 11.02
N LEU A 2 34.92 -1.86 10.37
CA LEU A 2 35.11 -1.83 8.91
C LEU A 2 34.30 -2.98 8.29
N ILE A 3 33.49 -2.67 7.28
CA ILE A 3 32.71 -3.66 6.53
C ILE A 3 33.16 -3.63 5.09
N ASP A 4 33.62 -4.76 4.57
CA ASP A 4 33.98 -4.93 3.18
C ASP A 4 32.73 -5.15 2.33
N THR A 5 32.46 -4.21 1.44
CA THR A 5 31.31 -4.21 0.53
C THR A 5 31.70 -4.52 -0.92
N THR A 6 32.97 -4.90 -1.17
CA THR A 6 33.49 -5.11 -2.53
C THR A 6 33.02 -6.43 -3.15
N ILE A 7 32.62 -7.40 -2.33
CA ILE A 7 32.08 -8.69 -2.75
C ILE A 7 30.57 -8.69 -2.53
N ARG A 8 29.78 -8.88 -3.59
CA ARG A 8 28.31 -8.87 -3.53
C ARG A 8 27.72 -10.19 -4.06
N SER A 9 26.65 -10.65 -3.41
CA SER A 9 25.88 -11.80 -3.86
C SER A 9 24.73 -11.35 -4.78
N PRO A 10 24.55 -11.99 -5.94
CA PRO A 10 23.39 -11.76 -6.80
C PRO A 10 22.13 -12.47 -6.28
N ASN A 11 22.26 -13.35 -5.29
CA ASN A 11 21.17 -14.15 -4.73
C ASN A 11 20.42 -13.32 -3.67
N ASN A 12 19.52 -12.45 -4.11
CA ASN A 12 18.71 -11.64 -3.21
C ASN A 12 17.35 -11.33 -3.84
N ALA A 13 16.43 -10.79 -3.04
CA ALA A 13 15.13 -10.30 -3.49
C ALA A 13 14.78 -8.95 -2.83
N PRO A 14 13.85 -8.17 -3.41
CA PRO A 14 13.29 -7.02 -2.72
C PRO A 14 12.63 -7.43 -1.39
N ARG A 15 12.84 -6.64 -0.33
CA ARG A 15 12.24 -6.90 1.00
C ARG A 15 10.76 -6.54 1.11
N GLY A 16 10.24 -5.75 0.17
CA GLY A 16 8.84 -5.33 0.17
C GLY A 16 8.49 -4.52 1.42
N ASN A 17 7.36 -4.84 2.06
CA ASN A 17 6.87 -4.14 3.26
C ASN A 17 7.38 -4.76 4.58
N HIS A 18 8.28 -5.74 4.52
CA HIS A 18 8.82 -6.36 5.73
C HIS A 18 9.87 -5.47 6.38
N THR A 19 9.75 -5.25 7.68
CA THR A 19 10.76 -4.59 8.50
C THR A 19 11.76 -5.60 9.04
N ILE A 20 13.04 -5.24 9.09
CA ILE A 20 14.06 -6.04 9.76
C ILE A 20 13.75 -6.06 11.26
N SER A 21 13.52 -7.24 11.82
CA SER A 21 13.17 -7.44 13.22
C SER A 21 13.86 -8.66 13.83
N MET A 22 14.85 -9.24 13.16
CA MET A 22 15.51 -10.49 13.55
C MET A 22 16.95 -10.59 13.02
N ILE A 23 17.81 -11.30 13.75
CA ILE A 23 19.13 -11.74 13.29
C ILE A 23 19.19 -13.26 13.42
N VAL A 24 19.63 -13.94 12.37
CA VAL A 24 19.90 -15.39 12.39
C VAL A 24 21.38 -15.62 12.21
N LEU A 25 22.00 -16.28 13.19
CA LEU A 25 23.41 -16.68 13.13
C LEU A 25 23.56 -18.08 12.53
N HIS A 26 24.59 -18.21 11.71
CA HIS A 26 24.94 -19.41 10.95
C HIS A 26 26.42 -19.73 11.12
N ALA A 27 26.80 -20.94 10.73
CA ALA A 27 28.18 -21.32 10.51
C ALA A 27 28.33 -21.88 9.10
N THR A 28 29.40 -21.49 8.42
CA THR A 28 29.61 -21.74 6.98
C THR A 28 29.79 -23.21 6.62
N ALA A 29 30.11 -24.08 7.60
CA ALA A 29 30.55 -25.46 7.40
C ALA A 29 31.79 -25.58 6.48
N GLY A 30 32.66 -24.56 6.49
CA GLY A 30 33.82 -24.43 5.61
C GLY A 30 34.62 -23.16 5.87
N SER A 31 35.61 -22.88 5.01
CA SER A 31 36.41 -21.65 5.12
C SER A 31 35.68 -20.43 4.56
N ALA A 32 36.08 -19.23 4.97
CA ALA A 32 35.54 -17.96 4.47
C ALA A 32 35.65 -17.89 2.95
N ARG A 33 36.79 -18.30 2.38
CA ARG A 33 36.99 -18.36 0.93
C ARG A 33 35.97 -19.25 0.22
N SER A 34 35.72 -20.45 0.76
CA SER A 34 34.73 -21.36 0.16
C SER A 34 33.29 -20.85 0.30
N ALA A 35 32.98 -20.24 1.44
CA ALA A 35 31.67 -19.67 1.71
C ALA A 35 31.39 -18.43 0.86
N LEU A 36 32.36 -17.52 0.70
CA LEU A 36 32.26 -16.39 -0.23
C LEU A 36 31.95 -16.87 -1.64
N ALA A 37 32.73 -17.83 -2.16
CA ALA A 37 32.52 -18.39 -3.49
C ALA A 37 31.12 -19.02 -3.67
N TRP A 38 30.62 -19.71 -2.63
CA TRP A 38 29.31 -20.36 -2.67
C TRP A 38 28.16 -19.35 -2.57
N LEU A 39 28.22 -18.43 -1.60
CA LEU A 39 27.16 -17.46 -1.32
C LEU A 39 27.03 -16.40 -2.43
N THR A 40 28.06 -16.21 -3.26
CA THR A 40 28.00 -15.33 -4.44
C THR A 40 27.74 -16.08 -5.75
N ASN A 41 27.65 -17.41 -5.73
CA ASN A 41 27.36 -18.19 -6.93
C ASN A 41 25.85 -18.10 -7.29
N PRO A 42 25.46 -17.56 -8.45
CA PRO A 42 24.05 -17.48 -8.86
C PRO A 42 23.33 -18.83 -8.86
N ALA A 43 24.05 -19.92 -9.16
CA ALA A 43 23.48 -21.26 -9.21
C ALA A 43 23.14 -21.83 -7.83
N ALA A 44 23.80 -21.35 -6.76
CA ALA A 44 23.61 -21.85 -5.41
C ALA A 44 22.24 -21.46 -4.83
N ARG A 45 21.67 -20.34 -5.28
CA ARG A 45 20.38 -19.79 -4.80
C ARG A 45 20.29 -19.71 -3.28
N VAL A 46 21.41 -19.38 -2.65
CA VAL A 46 21.53 -19.07 -1.21
C VAL A 46 22.49 -17.90 -1.04
N SER A 47 22.32 -17.15 0.05
CA SER A 47 23.17 -16.02 0.41
C SER A 47 22.98 -15.67 1.88
N ALA A 48 23.88 -14.85 2.42
CA ALA A 48 23.75 -14.23 3.73
C ALA A 48 23.97 -12.72 3.57
N HIS A 49 23.55 -11.93 4.57
CA HIS A 49 23.84 -10.50 4.55
C HIS A 49 25.31 -10.26 4.88
N TYR A 50 25.81 -10.98 5.88
CA TYR A 50 27.17 -10.85 6.37
C TYR A 50 27.90 -12.19 6.44
N LEU A 51 29.21 -12.15 6.24
CA LEU A 51 30.13 -13.24 6.56
C LEU A 51 31.28 -12.68 7.39
N ILE A 52 31.65 -13.36 8.48
CA ILE A 52 32.77 -12.99 9.35
C ILE A 52 33.80 -14.11 9.33
N ASP A 53 35.01 -13.80 8.88
CA ASP A 53 36.12 -14.76 8.87
C ASP A 53 36.73 -14.99 10.26
N LYS A 54 37.66 -15.94 10.38
CA LYS A 54 38.36 -16.23 11.66
C LYS A 54 39.17 -15.04 12.21
N GLY A 55 39.58 -14.11 11.35
CA GLY A 55 40.32 -12.90 11.70
C GLY A 55 39.42 -11.73 12.15
N GLY A 56 38.09 -11.88 12.07
CA GLY A 56 37.14 -10.83 12.38
C GLY A 56 36.86 -9.87 11.22
N HIS A 57 37.31 -10.19 9.99
CA HIS A 57 36.97 -9.39 8.82
C HIS A 57 35.51 -9.64 8.43
N ILE A 58 34.76 -8.55 8.25
CA ILE A 58 33.33 -8.59 7.97
C ILE A 58 33.10 -8.25 6.50
N TYR A 59 32.51 -9.19 5.76
CA TYR A 59 32.03 -8.99 4.39
C TYR A 59 30.52 -8.78 4.40
N GLN A 60 30.01 -7.76 3.70
CA GLN A 60 28.57 -7.61 3.43
C GLN A 60 28.25 -8.05 2.01
N LEU A 61 27.61 -9.22 1.87
CA LEU A 61 27.30 -9.80 0.56
C LEU A 61 25.97 -9.29 0.01
N VAL A 62 24.98 -9.05 0.87
CA VAL A 62 23.67 -8.52 0.53
C VAL A 62 23.38 -7.29 1.40
N PRO A 63 23.01 -6.13 0.81
CA PRO A 63 22.57 -4.95 1.57
C PRO A 63 21.40 -5.27 2.50
N ASP A 64 21.31 -4.59 3.64
CA ASP A 64 20.27 -4.83 4.65
C ASP A 64 18.85 -4.66 4.06
N GLU A 65 18.68 -3.72 3.13
CA GLU A 65 17.40 -3.39 2.49
C GLU A 65 16.87 -4.50 1.56
N LEU A 66 17.72 -5.46 1.19
CA LEU A 66 17.37 -6.61 0.38
C LEU A 66 17.26 -7.87 1.24
N VAL A 67 16.59 -8.89 0.72
CA VAL A 67 16.43 -10.19 1.38
C VAL A 67 17.52 -11.13 0.91
N ALA A 68 18.41 -11.53 1.82
CA ALA A 68 19.30 -12.67 1.59
C ALA A 68 18.56 -14.00 1.84
N TRP A 69 19.01 -15.06 1.19
CA TRP A 69 18.37 -16.38 1.21
C TRP A 69 19.16 -17.36 2.09
N HIS A 70 19.07 -17.18 3.42
CA HIS A 70 19.90 -17.94 4.39
C HIS A 70 19.13 -18.95 5.23
N ALA A 71 17.88 -18.67 5.62
CA ALA A 71 17.14 -19.48 6.60
C ALA A 71 16.46 -20.71 5.98
N GLY A 72 16.16 -20.67 4.68
CA GLY A 72 15.32 -21.67 4.01
C GLY A 72 13.94 -21.77 4.67
N ARG A 73 13.39 -23.00 4.79
CA ARG A 73 12.17 -23.25 5.56
C ARG A 73 12.44 -23.07 7.06
N ALA A 74 11.90 -22.01 7.64
CA ALA A 74 12.10 -21.66 9.03
C ALA A 74 10.84 -21.06 9.67
N SER A 75 10.74 -21.13 11.00
CA SER A 75 9.70 -20.46 11.77
C SER A 75 10.18 -20.14 13.19
N TRP A 76 9.77 -19.00 13.71
CA TRP A 76 10.08 -18.54 15.06
C TRP A 76 8.90 -17.77 15.65
N ARG A 77 8.40 -18.19 16.81
CA ARG A 77 7.33 -17.51 17.57
C ARG A 77 6.13 -17.07 16.70
N GLY A 78 5.69 -17.93 15.78
CA GLY A 78 4.55 -17.66 14.88
C GLY A 78 4.90 -16.95 13.57
N GLN A 79 6.13 -16.46 13.41
CA GLN A 79 6.62 -15.91 12.14
C GLN A 79 7.18 -17.03 11.24
N SER A 80 6.91 -16.98 9.95
CA SER A 80 7.40 -17.94 8.94
C SER A 80 8.22 -17.29 7.81
N ALA A 81 8.07 -15.98 7.60
CA ALA A 81 8.83 -15.19 6.62
C ALA A 81 10.22 -14.80 7.15
N ILE A 82 11.00 -15.80 7.59
CA ILE A 82 12.25 -15.56 8.34
C ILE A 82 13.29 -14.85 7.48
N ASN A 83 13.45 -15.19 6.20
CA ASN A 83 14.40 -14.48 5.34
C ASN A 83 14.00 -12.99 5.20
N GLU A 84 12.70 -12.73 5.06
CA GLU A 84 12.13 -11.41 4.80
C GLU A 84 12.21 -10.47 6.01
N ILE A 85 12.24 -11.00 7.23
CA ILE A 85 12.30 -10.19 8.46
C ILE A 85 13.67 -10.20 9.14
N SER A 86 14.65 -10.95 8.62
CA SER A 86 15.93 -11.13 9.30
C SER A 86 17.16 -10.71 8.49
N LEU A 87 18.24 -10.49 9.24
CA LEU A 87 19.61 -10.43 8.74
C LEU A 87 20.32 -11.76 9.07
N GLY A 88 20.89 -12.38 8.06
CA GLY A 88 21.69 -13.61 8.17
C GLY A 88 23.17 -13.27 8.29
N ILE A 89 23.83 -13.77 9.34
CA ILE A 89 25.27 -13.59 9.59
C ILE A 89 25.93 -14.98 9.63
N GLU A 90 26.85 -15.22 8.71
CA GLU A 90 27.65 -16.44 8.59
C GLU A 90 28.99 -16.28 9.32
N LEU A 91 29.34 -17.24 10.17
CA LEU A 91 30.64 -17.31 10.81
C LEU A 91 31.48 -18.39 10.13
N GLU A 92 32.70 -18.05 9.70
CA GLU A 92 33.67 -19.04 9.23
C GLU A 92 33.90 -20.10 10.31
N ASN A 93 33.39 -21.30 10.08
CA ASN A 93 33.57 -22.43 10.97
C ASN A 93 33.27 -23.75 10.24
N ALA A 94 34.01 -24.81 10.57
CA ALA A 94 33.77 -26.16 10.05
C ALA A 94 32.43 -26.77 10.52
N ASN A 95 31.74 -26.15 11.48
CA ASN A 95 30.45 -26.53 12.04
C ASN A 95 30.41 -27.97 12.59
N ASN A 96 31.56 -28.47 13.07
CA ASN A 96 31.73 -29.82 13.61
C ASN A 96 31.71 -29.87 15.15
N GLY A 97 31.49 -28.72 15.80
CA GLY A 97 31.47 -28.56 17.25
C GLY A 97 32.84 -28.55 17.94
N ARG A 98 33.94 -28.65 17.19
CA ARG A 98 35.34 -28.64 17.70
C ARG A 98 36.18 -27.50 17.15
N ASP A 99 35.84 -26.99 15.96
CA ASP A 99 36.50 -25.83 15.38
C ASP A 99 36.16 -24.57 16.20
N PRO A 100 37.17 -23.90 16.81
CA PRO A 100 36.92 -22.77 17.70
C PRO A 100 36.42 -21.54 16.94
N TYR A 101 35.67 -20.68 17.62
CA TYR A 101 35.38 -19.31 17.18
C TYR A 101 36.39 -18.37 17.85
N PRO A 102 37.42 -17.88 17.14
CA PRO A 102 38.47 -17.07 17.73
C PRO A 102 37.92 -15.75 18.27
N GLN A 103 38.64 -15.14 19.22
CA GLN A 103 38.20 -13.92 19.88
C GLN A 103 37.96 -12.77 18.87
N ALA A 104 38.82 -12.62 17.85
CA ALA A 104 38.64 -11.58 16.83
C ALA A 104 37.31 -11.73 16.05
N GLN A 105 36.93 -12.97 15.70
CA GLN A 105 35.65 -13.27 15.06
C GLN A 105 34.46 -12.98 16.00
N LEU A 106 34.60 -13.31 17.28
CA LEU A 106 33.58 -13.02 18.30
C LEU A 106 33.41 -11.51 18.52
N ASP A 107 34.50 -10.76 18.61
CA ASP A 107 34.47 -9.31 18.81
C ASP A 107 33.78 -8.61 17.63
N ALA A 108 34.14 -8.98 16.41
CA ALA A 108 33.50 -8.49 15.18
C ALA A 108 32.00 -8.83 15.14
N LEU A 109 31.63 -10.05 15.52
CA LEU A 109 30.23 -10.47 15.60
C LEU A 109 29.45 -9.68 16.64
N VAL A 110 30.03 -9.45 17.83
CA VAL A 110 29.39 -8.66 18.89
C VAL A 110 29.20 -7.21 18.46
N GLU A 111 30.23 -6.58 17.87
CA GLU A 111 30.14 -5.22 17.35
C GLU A 111 29.05 -5.09 16.28
N LEU A 112 29.05 -5.98 15.27
CA LEU A 112 28.05 -6.00 14.21
C LEU A 112 26.65 -6.24 14.75
N THR A 113 26.47 -7.23 15.63
CA THR A 113 25.15 -7.56 16.18
C THR A 113 24.60 -6.41 17.01
N ARG A 114 25.43 -5.76 17.84
CA ARG A 114 25.01 -4.59 18.62
C ARG A 114 24.57 -3.43 17.72
N GLU A 115 25.31 -3.13 16.66
CA GLU A 115 24.92 -2.08 15.69
C GLU A 115 23.56 -2.40 15.05
N LYS A 116 23.37 -3.63 14.57
CA LYS A 116 22.11 -4.04 13.92
C LYS A 116 20.93 -4.08 14.88
N VAL A 117 21.15 -4.56 16.10
CA VAL A 117 20.15 -4.56 17.17
C VAL A 117 19.69 -3.14 17.48
N GLN A 118 20.61 -2.20 17.63
CA GLN A 118 20.28 -0.80 17.91
C GLN A 118 19.58 -0.14 16.72
N ARG A 119 20.13 -0.29 15.51
CA ARG A 119 19.62 0.35 14.29
C ARG A 119 18.20 -0.09 13.95
N TYR A 120 17.92 -1.40 14.05
CA TYR A 120 16.64 -1.97 13.68
C TYR A 120 15.73 -2.29 14.88
N ARG A 121 16.14 -1.91 16.10
CA ARG A 121 15.43 -2.16 17.36
C ARG A 121 15.03 -3.63 17.52
N ILE A 122 15.95 -4.53 17.19
CA ILE A 122 15.69 -5.98 17.20
C ILE A 122 15.61 -6.44 18.65
N PRO A 123 14.48 -7.03 19.09
CA PRO A 123 14.34 -7.46 20.47
C PRO A 123 15.29 -8.63 20.76
N PRO A 124 15.82 -8.76 22.00
CA PRO A 124 16.85 -9.76 22.30
C PRO A 124 16.47 -11.22 22.00
N GLU A 125 15.18 -11.55 22.14
CA GLU A 125 14.59 -12.85 21.74
C GLU A 125 14.63 -13.17 20.23
N ASN A 126 14.85 -12.18 19.37
CA ASN A 126 14.88 -12.32 17.92
C ASN A 126 16.33 -12.28 17.39
N VAL A 127 17.32 -12.37 18.26
CA VAL A 127 18.67 -12.79 17.89
C VAL A 127 18.74 -14.28 18.16
N VAL A 128 18.80 -15.09 17.11
CA VAL A 128 18.62 -16.54 17.16
C VAL A 128 19.68 -17.27 16.34
N ARG A 129 19.81 -18.58 16.54
CA ARG A 129 20.63 -19.46 15.70
C ARG A 129 19.79 -20.11 14.62
N HIS A 130 20.40 -20.54 13.52
CA HIS A 130 19.70 -21.26 12.47
C HIS A 130 19.03 -22.54 12.99
N LEU A 131 19.69 -23.26 13.90
CA LEU A 131 19.14 -24.45 14.56
C LEU A 131 17.86 -24.17 15.37
N ASP A 132 17.66 -22.94 15.85
CA ASP A 132 16.49 -22.55 16.65
C ASP A 132 15.25 -22.33 15.77
N VAL A 133 15.45 -21.92 14.51
CA VAL A 133 14.36 -21.53 13.59
C VAL A 133 14.08 -22.55 12.48
N ALA A 134 15.03 -23.44 12.17
CA ALA A 134 14.91 -24.36 11.03
C ALA A 134 13.75 -25.37 11.19
N VAL A 135 12.96 -25.54 10.12
CA VAL A 135 11.83 -26.48 10.04
C VAL A 135 12.11 -27.55 8.97
N PRO A 136 11.88 -28.85 9.25
CA PRO A 136 11.54 -29.42 10.56
C PRO A 136 12.69 -29.25 11.57
N ARG A 137 12.36 -29.29 12.88
CA ARG A 137 13.39 -29.22 13.92
C ARG A 137 14.44 -30.32 13.71
N GLY A 138 15.71 -29.97 13.88
CA GLY A 138 16.83 -30.86 13.61
C GLY A 138 17.34 -30.83 12.15
N ARG A 139 16.69 -30.10 11.22
CA ARG A 139 17.19 -29.91 9.84
C ARG A 139 18.56 -29.22 9.81
N LYS A 140 18.81 -28.32 10.76
CA LYS A 140 20.03 -27.51 10.87
C LYS A 140 20.58 -27.62 12.29
N ASN A 141 21.90 -27.62 12.40
CA ASN A 141 22.63 -27.75 13.66
C ASN A 141 23.59 -26.57 13.89
N ASP A 142 23.67 -25.62 12.96
CA ASP A 142 24.54 -24.47 13.02
C ASP A 142 23.98 -23.33 13.89
N PRO A 143 24.88 -22.58 14.58
CA PRO A 143 26.33 -22.75 14.66
C PRO A 143 26.75 -23.75 15.76
N ALA A 144 27.33 -24.88 15.37
CA ALA A 144 27.75 -25.94 16.29
C ALA A 144 28.98 -25.50 17.11
N GLY A 145 29.00 -25.84 18.41
CA GLY A 145 30.09 -25.49 19.33
C GLY A 145 30.17 -24.00 19.71
N PHE A 146 29.23 -23.18 19.27
CA PHE A 146 29.20 -21.75 19.58
C PHE A 146 28.69 -21.49 20.99
N ASP A 147 29.43 -20.71 21.79
CA ASP A 147 29.05 -20.32 23.15
C ASP A 147 27.95 -19.25 23.12
N TRP A 148 26.73 -19.71 22.90
CA TRP A 148 25.55 -18.86 22.78
C TRP A 148 25.25 -18.02 24.03
N PRO A 149 25.30 -18.56 25.27
CA PRO A 149 25.11 -17.75 26.47
C PRO A 149 26.14 -16.62 26.59
N LYS A 150 27.43 -16.89 26.37
CA LYS A 150 28.48 -15.86 26.42
C LYS A 150 28.26 -14.78 25.37
N PHE A 151 27.96 -15.18 24.13
CA PHE A 151 27.66 -14.22 23.06
C PHE A 151 26.47 -13.32 23.42
N ARG A 152 25.36 -13.90 23.90
CA ARG A 152 24.19 -13.11 24.30
C ARG A 152 24.50 -12.15 25.45
N ALA A 153 25.26 -12.58 26.45
CA ALA A 153 25.72 -11.68 27.51
C ALA A 153 26.51 -10.51 26.92
N LEU A 154 27.52 -10.79 26.09
CA LEU A 154 28.32 -9.75 25.44
C LEU A 154 27.48 -8.80 24.58
N VAL A 155 26.48 -9.27 23.83
CA VAL A 155 25.64 -8.36 23.03
C VAL A 155 24.80 -7.44 23.91
N PHE A 156 24.17 -7.95 24.96
CA PHE A 156 23.09 -7.24 25.67
C PHE A 156 23.48 -6.65 27.05
N GLU A 157 24.64 -6.98 27.63
CA GLU A 157 25.06 -6.51 28.97
C GLU A 157 25.33 -4.98 29.04
N GLN A 158 25.63 -4.34 27.91
CA GLN A 158 25.94 -2.90 27.84
C GLN A 158 24.98 -2.10 26.95
N LEU A 159 23.92 -2.74 26.42
CA LEU A 159 22.92 -2.00 25.67
C LEU A 159 21.99 -1.32 26.69
N PRO A 160 21.82 0.02 26.65
CA PRO A 160 20.73 0.61 27.40
C PRO A 160 19.44 -0.11 26.98
N PRO A 161 18.48 -0.34 27.91
CA PRO A 161 17.19 -0.87 27.52
C PRO A 161 16.67 -0.01 26.36
N PRO A 162 16.04 -0.61 25.34
CA PRO A 162 15.43 0.18 24.29
C PRO A 162 14.58 1.26 24.98
N PRO A 163 14.64 2.53 24.51
CA PRO A 163 13.79 3.57 25.08
C PRO A 163 12.37 3.01 25.12
N PRO A 164 11.64 3.13 26.25
CA PRO A 164 10.31 2.57 26.34
C PRO A 164 9.56 3.04 25.10
N GLU A 165 8.95 2.09 24.37
CA GLU A 165 7.99 2.47 23.35
C GLU A 165 7.09 3.50 24.01
N ARG A 166 7.03 4.72 23.44
CA ARG A 166 6.06 5.69 23.91
C ARG A 166 4.75 4.93 23.92
N PRO A 167 4.07 4.79 25.09
CA PRO A 167 2.84 4.04 25.14
C PRO A 167 1.97 4.56 24.01
N PRO A 168 1.39 3.67 23.19
CA PRO A 168 0.61 4.09 22.03
C PRO A 168 -0.38 5.13 22.53
N ARG A 169 -0.34 6.32 21.93
CA ARG A 169 -1.19 7.43 22.35
C ARG A 169 -2.61 6.88 22.36
N PRO A 170 -3.34 6.96 23.49
CA PRO A 170 -4.65 6.34 23.60
C PRO A 170 -5.52 6.80 22.43
N SER A 171 -6.38 5.91 21.93
CA SER A 171 -7.32 6.28 20.87
C SER A 171 -8.09 7.52 21.30
N PRO A 172 -8.31 8.48 20.38
CA PRO A 172 -9.09 9.67 20.70
C PRO A 172 -10.49 9.24 21.19
N PRO A 173 -11.09 9.96 22.17
CA PRO A 173 -12.46 9.74 22.60
C PRO A 173 -13.45 9.77 21.42
N ALA A 174 -14.60 9.11 21.58
CA ALA A 174 -15.62 9.01 20.53
C ALA A 174 -16.06 10.38 19.97
N GLU A 175 -16.18 11.39 20.84
CA GLU A 175 -16.52 12.76 20.41
C GLU A 175 -15.46 13.38 19.49
N GLN A 176 -14.17 13.18 19.79
CA GLN A 176 -13.07 13.64 18.94
C GLN A 176 -13.04 12.87 17.61
N ARG A 177 -13.32 11.55 17.63
CA ARG A 177 -13.46 10.75 16.40
C ARG A 177 -14.61 11.24 15.53
N ALA A 178 -15.77 11.56 16.12
CA ALA A 178 -16.92 12.12 15.40
C ALA A 178 -16.63 13.51 14.83
N ALA A 179 -15.93 14.36 15.58
CA ALA A 179 -15.51 15.68 15.11
C ALA A 179 -14.53 15.57 13.93
N LEU A 180 -13.57 14.65 14.00
CA LEU A 180 -12.65 14.32 12.91
C LEU A 180 -13.40 13.83 11.67
N ALA A 181 -14.32 12.87 11.85
CA ALA A 181 -15.11 12.33 10.75
C ALA A 181 -15.91 13.43 10.02
N ARG A 182 -16.59 14.29 10.79
CA ARG A 182 -17.34 15.43 10.23
C ARG A 182 -16.42 16.40 9.48
N ALA A 183 -15.28 16.77 10.05
CA ALA A 183 -14.35 17.69 9.41
C ALA A 183 -13.80 17.14 8.08
N VAL A 184 -13.46 15.85 8.04
CA VAL A 184 -13.00 15.17 6.82
C VAL A 184 -14.12 15.07 5.79
N LEU A 185 -15.34 14.73 6.21
CA LEU A 185 -16.51 14.65 5.32
C LEU A 185 -16.82 16.00 4.68
N THR A 186 -16.88 17.08 5.47
CA THR A 186 -17.14 18.44 4.98
C THR A 186 -16.08 18.87 3.96
N GLU A 187 -14.80 18.60 4.23
CA GLU A 187 -13.73 18.94 3.30
C GLU A 187 -13.79 18.10 2.02
N ALA A 188 -14.13 16.80 2.11
CA ALA A 188 -14.34 15.96 0.93
C ALA A 188 -15.48 16.47 0.04
N TYR A 189 -16.60 16.88 0.65
CA TYR A 189 -17.72 17.51 -0.07
C TYR A 189 -17.25 18.80 -0.76
N ARG A 190 -16.54 19.67 -0.03
CA ARG A 190 -16.00 20.92 -0.58
C ARG A 190 -15.08 20.68 -1.79
N GLN A 191 -14.19 19.70 -1.73
CA GLN A 191 -13.28 19.37 -2.83
C GLN A 191 -14.02 18.82 -4.06
N SER A 192 -15.09 18.05 -3.85
CA SER A 192 -15.95 17.58 -4.94
C SER A 192 -16.87 18.66 -5.53
N GLY A 193 -16.96 19.83 -4.89
CA GLY A 193 -17.93 20.88 -5.24
C GLY A 193 -19.36 20.56 -4.82
N ALA A 194 -19.60 19.47 -4.09
CA ALA A 194 -20.89 19.11 -3.55
C ALA A 194 -21.24 19.91 -2.31
N VAL A 195 -22.55 20.07 -2.06
CA VAL A 195 -23.06 20.69 -0.84
C VAL A 195 -23.44 19.59 0.14
N GLU A 196 -22.91 19.66 1.36
CA GLU A 196 -23.23 18.69 2.41
C GLU A 196 -24.59 19.03 3.03
N TRP A 197 -25.58 18.17 2.81
CA TRP A 197 -26.88 18.21 3.47
C TRP A 197 -27.14 16.90 4.23
N PRO A 198 -26.78 16.82 5.52
CA PRO A 198 -26.80 15.57 6.27
C PRO A 198 -28.17 14.89 6.34
N ASP A 199 -29.25 15.67 6.38
CA ASP A 199 -30.63 15.20 6.45
C ASP A 199 -31.25 14.92 5.08
N TRP A 200 -30.54 15.21 4.00
CA TRP A 200 -31.02 14.96 2.65
C TRP A 200 -31.09 13.46 2.38
N SER A 201 -32.20 13.04 1.77
CA SER A 201 -32.44 11.62 1.49
C SER A 201 -31.37 11.01 0.59
N MET A 202 -30.87 11.72 -0.42
CA MET A 202 -29.81 11.19 -1.29
C MET A 202 -28.50 10.95 -0.54
N ALA A 203 -28.10 11.85 0.37
CA ALA A 203 -26.91 11.66 1.20
C ALA A 203 -27.08 10.50 2.20
N ARG A 204 -28.28 10.25 2.69
CA ARG A 204 -28.57 9.06 3.52
C ARG A 204 -28.59 7.77 2.70
N THR A 205 -29.25 7.77 1.55
CA THR A 205 -29.27 6.63 0.63
C THR A 205 -27.87 6.26 0.17
N ALA A 206 -27.05 7.24 -0.21
CA ALA A 206 -25.67 7.01 -0.62
C ALA A 206 -24.83 6.34 0.49
N ARG A 207 -25.05 6.71 1.76
CA ARG A 207 -24.41 6.07 2.92
C ARG A 207 -24.93 4.65 3.14
N VAL A 208 -26.25 4.46 3.21
CA VAL A 208 -26.88 3.14 3.46
C VAL A 208 -26.57 2.14 2.35
N GLU A 209 -26.50 2.60 1.10
CA GLU A 209 -26.19 1.75 -0.06
C GLU A 209 -24.69 1.75 -0.42
N SER A 210 -23.82 2.35 0.40
CA SER A 210 -22.36 2.38 0.20
C SER A 210 -21.93 2.85 -1.20
N LEU A 211 -22.57 3.92 -1.69
CA LEU A 211 -22.31 4.49 -3.02
C LEU A 211 -21.03 5.32 -3.09
N GLY A 212 -20.39 5.59 -1.95
CA GLY A 212 -19.17 6.37 -1.86
C GLY A 212 -19.41 7.86 -1.60
N LEU A 213 -18.36 8.66 -1.80
CA LEU A 213 -18.41 10.11 -1.66
C LEU A 213 -18.99 10.77 -2.92
N PRO A 214 -19.55 11.98 -2.83
CA PRO A 214 -19.93 12.74 -4.00
C PRO A 214 -18.71 13.02 -4.88
N VAL A 215 -18.88 12.94 -6.20
CA VAL A 215 -17.77 13.08 -7.16
C VAL A 215 -17.91 14.33 -8.05
N GLY A 216 -18.83 15.22 -7.71
CA GLY A 216 -19.14 16.46 -8.40
C GLY A 216 -20.22 17.25 -7.67
N PRO A 217 -20.59 18.45 -8.12
CA PRO A 217 -21.74 19.18 -7.57
C PRO A 217 -23.07 18.47 -7.85
N SER A 218 -24.12 18.84 -7.13
CA SER A 218 -25.49 18.48 -7.53
C SER A 218 -25.91 19.29 -8.75
N PHE A 219 -26.82 18.75 -9.56
CA PHE A 219 -27.33 19.42 -10.76
C PHE A 219 -28.83 19.18 -10.93
N ASP A 220 -29.50 20.16 -11.52
CA ASP A 220 -30.93 20.09 -11.80
C ASP A 220 -31.18 19.57 -13.23
N LEU A 221 -32.28 18.84 -13.41
CA LEU A 221 -32.75 18.41 -14.72
C LEU A 221 -34.28 18.42 -14.79
N THR A 222 -34.81 18.62 -16.00
CA THR A 222 -36.25 18.63 -16.27
C THR A 222 -36.60 17.49 -17.22
N VAL A 223 -37.60 16.68 -16.86
CA VAL A 223 -38.14 15.62 -17.72
C VAL A 223 -39.65 15.80 -17.83
N GLY A 224 -40.11 16.17 -19.02
CA GLY A 224 -41.49 16.57 -19.24
C GLY A 224 -41.84 17.82 -18.42
N ARG A 225 -42.71 17.67 -17.42
CA ARG A 225 -43.14 18.75 -16.50
C ARG A 225 -42.55 18.63 -15.09
N ARG A 226 -41.70 17.63 -14.83
CA ARG A 226 -41.11 17.38 -13.51
C ARG A 226 -39.67 17.86 -13.49
N ASN A 227 -39.30 18.55 -12.41
CA ASN A 227 -37.93 18.94 -12.14
C ASN A 227 -37.34 17.99 -11.10
N TYR A 228 -36.06 17.65 -11.27
CA TYR A 228 -35.31 16.78 -10.40
C TYR A 228 -34.00 17.46 -10.03
N ILE A 229 -33.49 17.15 -8.86
CA ILE A 229 -32.09 17.38 -8.49
C ILE A 229 -31.38 16.03 -8.46
N ALA A 230 -30.15 15.98 -8.95
CA ALA A 230 -29.33 14.79 -9.01
C ALA A 230 -27.94 15.03 -8.44
N GLN A 231 -27.30 13.95 -7.97
CA GLN A 231 -25.96 13.95 -7.42
C GLN A 231 -25.25 12.65 -7.77
N SER A 232 -24.07 12.78 -8.37
CA SER A 232 -23.18 11.67 -8.68
C SER A 232 -22.34 11.30 -7.45
N PHE A 233 -22.30 10.01 -7.11
CA PHE A 233 -21.44 9.41 -6.09
C PHE A 233 -20.49 8.39 -6.75
N GLY A 234 -19.50 7.91 -6.01
CA GLY A 234 -18.49 7.00 -6.52
C GLY A 234 -19.02 5.82 -7.35
N ARG A 235 -20.13 5.20 -6.93
CA ARG A 235 -20.71 4.03 -7.61
C ARG A 235 -21.84 4.34 -8.58
N ASP A 236 -22.61 5.40 -8.33
CA ASP A 236 -23.85 5.64 -9.05
C ASP A 236 -24.33 7.08 -8.89
N THR A 237 -25.34 7.45 -9.67
CA THR A 237 -26.02 8.74 -9.57
C THR A 237 -27.39 8.57 -8.92
N LEU A 238 -27.69 9.42 -7.95
CA LEU A 238 -29.01 9.52 -7.34
C LEU A 238 -29.74 10.75 -7.88
N ALA A 239 -31.06 10.65 -7.98
CA ALA A 239 -31.94 11.76 -8.33
C ALA A 239 -33.18 11.78 -7.43
N SER A 240 -33.73 12.96 -7.18
CA SER A 240 -34.95 13.16 -6.40
C SER A 240 -35.82 14.22 -7.06
N PRO A 241 -37.15 14.03 -7.19
CA PRO A 241 -38.02 15.09 -7.67
C PRO A 241 -37.99 16.29 -6.72
N ILE A 242 -37.88 17.50 -7.27
CA ILE A 242 -37.86 18.72 -6.47
C ILE A 242 -39.21 18.88 -5.76
N GLY A 243 -39.17 18.95 -4.44
CA GLY A 243 -40.37 18.98 -3.57
C GLY A 243 -40.79 17.61 -3.02
N GLU A 244 -40.24 16.50 -3.52
CA GLU A 244 -40.49 15.13 -3.05
C GLU A 244 -39.24 14.51 -2.41
N TRP A 245 -38.66 15.21 -1.44
CA TRP A 245 -37.33 14.90 -0.88
C TRP A 245 -37.20 13.56 -0.15
N ARG A 246 -38.26 12.76 -0.04
CA ARG A 246 -38.19 11.37 0.48
C ARG A 246 -38.04 10.34 -0.64
N THR A 247 -38.32 10.72 -1.88
CA THR A 247 -38.23 9.87 -3.05
C THR A 247 -36.82 9.94 -3.62
N VAL A 248 -36.09 8.83 -3.61
CA VAL A 248 -34.75 8.71 -4.20
C VAL A 248 -34.79 7.69 -5.32
N ILE A 249 -34.31 8.10 -6.48
CA ILE A 249 -34.21 7.33 -7.71
C ILE A 249 -32.73 7.09 -7.97
N ARG A 250 -32.35 5.86 -8.29
CA ARG A 250 -30.97 5.48 -8.57
C ARG A 250 -30.82 5.16 -10.05
N LEU A 251 -29.83 5.75 -10.70
CA LEU A 251 -29.63 5.64 -12.15
C LEU A 251 -29.36 4.19 -12.57
N GLY A 252 -28.47 3.48 -11.88
CA GLY A 252 -28.17 2.07 -12.13
C GLY A 252 -29.25 1.08 -11.71
N ALA A 253 -30.34 1.52 -11.06
CA ALA A 253 -31.42 0.62 -10.68
C ALA A 253 -32.29 0.25 -11.88
N GLY A 254 -32.53 -1.05 -12.10
CA GLY A 254 -33.35 -1.55 -13.21
C GLY A 254 -34.80 -1.04 -13.23
N LYS A 255 -35.26 -0.39 -12.16
CA LYS A 255 -36.61 0.20 -12.04
C LYS A 255 -36.89 1.35 -13.01
N ILE A 256 -35.86 2.02 -13.55
CA ILE A 256 -36.03 3.11 -14.53
C ILE A 256 -35.49 2.74 -15.92
N ALA A 257 -35.25 1.47 -16.20
CA ALA A 257 -34.80 1.02 -17.51
C ALA A 257 -35.89 1.33 -18.56
N GLY A 258 -35.54 2.11 -19.60
CA GLY A 258 -36.50 2.58 -20.62
C GLY A 258 -37.34 3.80 -20.22
N ASP A 259 -37.15 4.36 -19.02
CA ASP A 259 -37.79 5.61 -18.60
C ASP A 259 -37.05 6.82 -19.23
N PRO A 260 -37.76 7.82 -19.80
CA PRO A 260 -37.16 9.07 -20.26
C PRO A 260 -36.26 9.76 -19.22
N LEU A 261 -36.53 9.56 -17.93
CA LEU A 261 -35.69 10.04 -16.84
C LEU A 261 -34.30 9.41 -16.84
N ARG A 262 -34.17 8.10 -17.12
CA ARG A 262 -32.86 7.44 -17.20
C ARG A 262 -32.04 8.07 -18.32
N GLU A 263 -32.62 8.24 -19.50
CA GLU A 263 -31.90 8.84 -20.64
C GLU A 263 -31.45 10.27 -20.35
N ALA A 264 -32.33 11.08 -19.76
CA ALA A 264 -31.99 12.45 -19.35
C ALA A 264 -30.88 12.48 -18.29
N LEU A 265 -30.95 11.59 -17.28
CA LEU A 265 -29.93 11.48 -16.24
C LEU A 265 -28.57 11.06 -16.80
N VAL A 266 -28.51 10.03 -17.65
CA VAL A 266 -27.23 9.61 -18.27
C VAL A 266 -26.62 10.77 -19.04
N ARG A 267 -27.40 11.47 -19.86
CA ARG A 267 -26.90 12.62 -20.64
C ARG A 267 -26.36 13.73 -19.73
N ALA A 268 -27.11 14.10 -18.69
CA ALA A 268 -26.70 15.13 -17.74
C ALA A 268 -25.44 14.75 -16.95
N VAL A 269 -25.28 13.48 -16.56
CA VAL A 269 -24.08 12.97 -15.89
C VAL A 269 -22.85 13.09 -16.80
N TYR A 270 -22.96 12.73 -18.08
CA TYR A 270 -21.86 12.90 -19.03
C TYR A 270 -21.56 14.38 -19.30
N GLU A 271 -22.59 15.22 -19.44
CA GLU A 271 -22.44 16.67 -19.64
C GLU A 271 -21.72 17.34 -18.47
N GLN A 272 -22.03 16.92 -17.23
CA GLN A 272 -21.31 17.36 -16.03
C GLN A 272 -19.82 17.00 -16.07
N ALA A 273 -19.47 15.86 -16.66
CA ALA A 273 -18.09 15.45 -16.90
C ALA A 273 -17.45 16.17 -18.11
N GLY A 274 -18.17 17.06 -18.79
CA GLY A 274 -17.72 17.77 -20.00
C GLY A 274 -17.77 16.91 -21.27
N GLU A 275 -18.50 15.79 -21.26
CA GLU A 275 -18.57 14.83 -22.36
C GLU A 275 -19.99 14.74 -22.93
N THR A 276 -20.13 14.49 -24.23
CA THR A 276 -21.44 14.20 -24.80
C THR A 276 -21.71 12.70 -24.73
N TYR A 277 -22.78 12.29 -24.06
CA TYR A 277 -23.17 10.87 -24.06
C TYR A 277 -23.54 10.39 -25.48
N ARG A 278 -22.90 9.28 -25.87
CA ARG A 278 -23.03 8.62 -27.18
C ARG A 278 -23.24 7.11 -26.96
N PRO A 279 -24.47 6.57 -27.08
CA PRO A 279 -24.76 5.18 -26.77
C PRO A 279 -24.12 4.19 -27.77
N ASP A 280 -23.67 4.68 -28.92
CA ASP A 280 -22.97 3.93 -29.96
C ASP A 280 -21.43 3.88 -29.75
N TRP A 281 -20.89 4.67 -28.81
CA TRP A 281 -19.46 4.69 -28.55
C TRP A 281 -19.04 3.54 -27.61
N ALA A 282 -17.93 2.88 -27.96
CA ALA A 282 -17.45 1.70 -27.25
C ALA A 282 -17.21 1.94 -25.75
N PHE A 283 -16.63 3.08 -25.38
CA PHE A 283 -16.39 3.44 -23.98
C PHE A 283 -17.68 3.63 -23.17
N HIS A 284 -18.70 4.25 -23.77
CA HIS A 284 -19.97 4.45 -23.09
C HIS A 284 -20.74 3.14 -22.95
N GLN A 285 -20.73 2.29 -23.98
CA GLN A 285 -21.30 0.93 -23.90
C GLN A 285 -20.59 0.06 -22.86
N PHE A 286 -19.27 0.20 -22.73
CA PHE A 286 -18.49 -0.49 -21.71
C PHE A 286 -18.87 0.01 -20.30
N ALA A 287 -18.91 1.33 -20.11
CA ALA A 287 -19.28 1.95 -18.84
C ALA A 287 -20.71 1.62 -18.38
N GLU A 288 -21.65 1.40 -19.31
CA GLU A 288 -23.00 0.96 -18.97
C GLU A 288 -23.08 -0.49 -18.48
N ARG A 289 -22.11 -1.34 -18.85
CA ARG A 289 -22.08 -2.77 -18.50
C ARG A 289 -21.21 -3.06 -17.28
N GLU A 290 -20.21 -2.20 -17.06
CA GLU A 290 -19.19 -2.39 -16.03
C GLU A 290 -19.41 -1.45 -14.85
N PRO A 291 -19.19 -1.92 -13.60
CA PRO A 291 -19.39 -1.10 -12.41
C PRO A 291 -18.19 -0.15 -12.17
N ILE A 292 -17.98 0.80 -13.09
CA ILE A 292 -16.86 1.77 -13.03
C ILE A 292 -17.27 3.16 -12.50
N GLY A 293 -18.55 3.33 -12.16
CA GLY A 293 -19.10 4.58 -11.64
C GLY A 293 -19.34 5.64 -12.72
N PRO A 294 -19.75 6.87 -12.34
CA PRO A 294 -19.97 7.97 -13.29
C PRO A 294 -18.65 8.50 -13.90
N PRO A 295 -18.69 9.05 -15.14
CA PRO A 295 -17.56 9.72 -15.75
C PRO A 295 -17.15 10.96 -14.95
N LEU A 296 -15.84 11.26 -14.93
CA LEU A 296 -15.29 12.44 -14.26
C LEU A 296 -14.60 13.41 -15.23
N THR A 297 -14.29 12.96 -16.45
CA THR A 297 -13.64 13.78 -17.48
C THR A 297 -14.18 13.39 -18.86
N PRO A 298 -13.99 14.25 -19.88
CA PRO A 298 -14.09 13.82 -21.26
C PRO A 298 -13.01 12.78 -21.58
N SER A 299 -13.20 12.07 -22.69
CA SER A 299 -12.17 11.20 -23.25
C SER A 299 -10.98 12.03 -23.70
N TYR A 300 -9.76 11.57 -23.42
CA TYR A 300 -8.51 12.25 -23.77
C TYR A 300 -7.53 11.30 -24.44
N ARG A 301 -6.59 11.88 -25.18
CA ARG A 301 -5.49 11.15 -25.83
C ARG A 301 -4.21 11.25 -25.02
N LEU A 302 -3.43 10.18 -25.03
CA LEU A 302 -2.07 10.14 -24.49
C LEU A 302 -1.20 9.21 -25.32
N THR A 303 0.11 9.48 -25.37
CA THR A 303 1.08 8.65 -26.08
C THR A 303 2.08 8.09 -25.08
N VAL A 304 2.24 6.77 -25.07
CA VAL A 304 3.18 6.05 -24.20
C VAL A 304 3.92 5.02 -25.04
N GLY A 305 5.26 5.01 -24.97
CA GLY A 305 6.08 4.07 -25.75
C GLY A 305 5.84 4.13 -27.27
N GLY A 306 5.42 5.27 -27.81
CA GLY A 306 5.09 5.46 -29.23
C GLY A 306 3.69 4.94 -29.64
N VAL A 307 2.91 4.40 -28.71
CA VAL A 307 1.51 4.00 -28.94
C VAL A 307 0.59 5.11 -28.47
N GLU A 308 -0.34 5.52 -29.34
CA GLU A 308 -1.39 6.47 -28.98
C GLU A 308 -2.59 5.73 -28.38
N TYR A 309 -3.09 6.22 -27.26
CA TYR A 309 -4.26 5.70 -26.54
C TYR A 309 -5.33 6.77 -26.44
N VAL A 310 -6.59 6.34 -26.43
CA VAL A 310 -7.70 7.11 -25.87
C VAL A 310 -8.02 6.55 -24.50
N ALA A 311 -8.24 7.42 -23.52
CA ALA A 311 -8.62 7.05 -22.17
C ALA A 311 -9.74 7.96 -21.65
N ALA A 312 -10.52 7.44 -20.70
CA ALA A 312 -11.56 8.19 -20.02
C ALA A 312 -11.54 7.83 -18.53
N THR A 313 -11.59 8.86 -17.68
CA THR A 313 -11.58 8.66 -16.23
C THR A 313 -13.01 8.59 -15.71
N TYR A 314 -13.32 7.50 -15.03
CA TYR A 314 -14.54 7.30 -14.28
C TYR A 314 -14.24 7.31 -12.77
N ALA A 315 -15.29 7.34 -11.96
CA ALA A 315 -15.14 7.44 -10.51
C ALA A 315 -14.35 6.28 -9.90
N LEU A 316 -14.51 5.05 -10.41
CA LEU A 316 -13.88 3.86 -9.83
C LEU A 316 -12.70 3.32 -10.65
N ASP A 317 -12.52 3.78 -11.89
CA ASP A 317 -11.43 3.30 -12.75
C ASP A 317 -11.14 4.26 -13.91
N VAL A 318 -10.03 4.00 -14.60
CA VAL A 318 -9.74 4.59 -15.91
C VAL A 318 -9.82 3.49 -16.95
N ILE A 319 -10.64 3.70 -17.97
CA ILE A 319 -10.68 2.83 -19.13
C ILE A 319 -9.83 3.43 -20.24
N TYR A 320 -9.16 2.57 -21.01
CA TYR A 320 -8.29 2.98 -22.10
C TYR A 320 -8.37 2.00 -23.27
N SER A 321 -8.03 2.48 -24.46
CA SER A 321 -7.93 1.66 -25.67
C SER A 321 -6.87 2.26 -26.60
N PRO A 322 -6.01 1.44 -27.23
CA PRO A 322 -5.13 1.91 -28.28
C PRO A 322 -5.95 2.50 -29.44
N VAL A 323 -5.50 3.63 -30.00
CA VAL A 323 -6.20 4.27 -31.12
C VAL A 323 -6.31 3.28 -32.29
N GLY A 324 -7.53 3.13 -32.82
CA GLY A 324 -7.83 2.18 -33.90
C GLY A 324 -8.20 0.77 -33.42
N ARG A 325 -8.02 0.44 -32.13
CA ARG A 325 -8.35 -0.87 -31.54
C ARG A 325 -9.52 -0.79 -30.55
N TRP A 326 -10.59 -0.09 -30.92
CA TRP A 326 -11.74 0.23 -30.06
C TRP A 326 -12.51 -0.96 -29.45
N LYS A 327 -12.26 -2.20 -29.92
CA LYS A 327 -12.78 -3.43 -29.32
C LYS A 327 -11.93 -3.93 -28.16
N GLU A 328 -10.72 -3.41 -27.99
CA GLU A 328 -9.77 -3.72 -26.92
C GLU A 328 -9.82 -2.59 -25.88
N ILE A 329 -10.67 -2.75 -24.87
CA ILE A 329 -10.80 -1.80 -23.76
C ILE A 329 -10.14 -2.42 -22.52
N GLY A 330 -9.11 -1.75 -22.01
CA GLY A 330 -8.43 -2.09 -20.77
C GLY A 330 -8.86 -1.20 -19.61
N ARG A 331 -8.53 -1.64 -18.38
CA ARG A 331 -8.76 -0.91 -17.13
C ARG A 331 -7.44 -0.66 -16.43
N LEU A 332 -7.27 0.54 -15.86
CA LEU A 332 -6.08 0.87 -15.08
C LEU A 332 -5.91 -0.07 -13.88
N SER A 333 -7.00 -0.40 -13.18
CA SER A 333 -6.95 -1.34 -12.06
C SER A 333 -6.40 -2.72 -12.44
N ASP A 334 -6.64 -3.19 -13.66
CA ASP A 334 -6.10 -4.45 -14.17
C ASP A 334 -4.60 -4.36 -14.50
N LEU A 335 -4.15 -3.22 -15.05
CA LEU A 335 -2.72 -2.95 -15.27
C LEU A 335 -1.95 -3.00 -13.94
N LEU A 336 -2.46 -2.29 -12.92
CA LEU A 336 -1.85 -2.22 -11.60
C LEU A 336 -1.81 -3.59 -10.92
N ARG A 337 -2.92 -4.34 -10.96
CA ARG A 337 -3.01 -5.67 -10.32
C ARG A 337 -2.07 -6.69 -10.95
N ARG A 338 -1.89 -6.63 -12.27
CA ARG A 338 -1.04 -7.55 -13.04
C ARG A 338 0.40 -7.09 -13.15
N ASN A 339 0.70 -5.87 -12.68
CA ASN A 339 1.96 -5.18 -12.95
C ASN A 339 2.31 -5.17 -14.45
N ALA A 340 1.29 -4.92 -15.28
CA ALA A 340 1.41 -4.88 -16.73
C ALA A 340 1.53 -3.43 -17.21
N GLU A 341 2.31 -3.19 -18.27
CA GLU A 341 2.51 -1.88 -18.91
C GLU A 341 2.71 -0.72 -17.89
N PRO A 342 3.77 -0.77 -17.06
CA PRO A 342 3.94 0.14 -15.94
C PRO A 342 3.99 1.61 -16.36
N GLU A 343 4.56 1.92 -17.52
CA GLU A 343 4.61 3.29 -18.07
C GLU A 343 3.21 3.82 -18.42
N LEU A 344 2.33 2.97 -18.95
CA LEU A 344 0.95 3.35 -19.24
C LEU A 344 0.16 3.53 -17.95
N ALA A 345 0.33 2.62 -17.00
CA ALA A 345 -0.32 2.70 -15.70
C ALA A 345 0.06 3.99 -14.96
N GLU A 346 1.34 4.36 -14.96
CA GLU A 346 1.85 5.60 -14.39
C GLU A 346 1.26 6.83 -15.10
N ALA A 347 1.31 6.88 -16.43
CA ALA A 347 0.76 8.00 -17.20
C ALA A 347 -0.75 8.21 -16.98
N LEU A 348 -1.52 7.12 -16.82
CA LEU A 348 -2.95 7.21 -16.48
C LEU A 348 -3.17 7.68 -15.04
N LEU A 349 -2.37 7.19 -14.08
CA LEU A 349 -2.41 7.66 -12.69
C LEU A 349 -2.09 9.15 -12.58
N GLU A 350 -1.08 9.64 -13.29
CA GLU A 350 -0.73 11.06 -13.33
C GLU A 350 -1.92 11.92 -13.77
N ARG A 351 -2.69 11.47 -14.76
CA ARG A 351 -3.90 12.17 -15.22
C ARG A 351 -4.99 12.23 -14.16
N ILE A 352 -5.23 11.14 -13.43
CA ILE A 352 -6.21 11.10 -12.33
C ILE A 352 -5.83 12.13 -11.26
N TYR A 353 -4.58 12.12 -10.80
CA TYR A 353 -4.14 13.03 -9.73
C TYR A 353 -4.07 14.48 -10.20
N ALA A 354 -3.61 14.73 -11.44
CA ALA A 354 -3.57 16.08 -12.01
C ALA A 354 -4.98 16.70 -12.09
N ARG A 355 -6.00 15.91 -12.47
CA ARG A 355 -7.41 16.34 -12.44
C ARG A 355 -7.83 16.79 -11.05
N ALA A 356 -7.40 16.07 -10.01
CA ALA A 356 -7.68 16.36 -8.61
C ALA A 356 -6.79 17.49 -8.03
N GLY A 357 -6.09 18.26 -8.88
CA GLY A 357 -5.18 19.32 -8.41
C GLY A 357 -3.95 18.80 -7.66
N SER A 358 -3.61 17.52 -7.85
CA SER A 358 -2.58 16.81 -7.11
C SER A 358 -1.48 16.27 -8.03
N ARG A 359 -0.32 15.96 -7.43
CA ARG A 359 0.74 15.20 -8.11
C ARG A 359 0.67 13.74 -7.70
N LEU A 360 1.04 12.86 -8.63
CA LEU A 360 1.26 11.46 -8.32
C LEU A 360 2.42 11.34 -7.31
N ARG A 361 2.22 10.54 -6.25
CA ARG A 361 3.20 10.26 -5.20
C ARG A 361 3.17 8.75 -4.91
N PRO A 362 3.88 7.93 -5.71
CA PRO A 362 3.76 6.46 -5.64
C PRO A 362 4.13 5.85 -4.29
N THR A 363 4.95 6.56 -3.50
CA THR A 363 5.39 6.15 -2.16
C THR A 363 4.54 6.74 -1.04
N TRP A 364 3.51 7.53 -1.35
CA TRP A 364 2.66 8.13 -0.33
C TRP A 364 1.75 7.08 0.32
N PRO A 365 1.76 6.94 1.67
CA PRO A 365 1.02 5.86 2.34
C PRO A 365 -0.47 5.82 2.01
N LEU A 366 -1.13 6.98 1.94
CA LEU A 366 -2.56 7.04 1.61
C LEU A 366 -2.83 6.59 0.15
N TYR A 367 -1.90 6.86 -0.78
CA TYR A 367 -2.07 6.43 -2.18
C TYR A 367 -1.92 4.92 -2.30
N GLN A 368 -0.89 4.35 -1.66
CA GLN A 368 -0.67 2.91 -1.67
C GLN A 368 -1.84 2.16 -1.03
N TYR A 369 -2.40 2.70 0.05
CA TYR A 369 -3.61 2.18 0.67
C TYR A 369 -4.81 2.27 -0.30
N ALA A 370 -5.07 3.44 -0.89
CA ALA A 370 -6.20 3.64 -1.79
C ALA A 370 -6.14 2.75 -3.04
N GLN A 371 -4.95 2.54 -3.60
CA GLN A 371 -4.74 1.63 -4.74
C GLN A 371 -5.00 0.18 -4.35
N ARG A 372 -4.48 -0.27 -3.20
CA ARG A 372 -4.69 -1.64 -2.71
C ARG A 372 -6.17 -1.93 -2.43
N GLU A 373 -6.86 -0.98 -1.81
CA GLU A 373 -8.29 -1.09 -1.49
C GLU A 373 -9.22 -0.67 -2.63
N GLN A 374 -8.67 -0.26 -3.78
CA GLN A 374 -9.39 0.19 -4.97
C GLN A 374 -10.46 1.25 -4.67
N LEU A 375 -10.09 2.32 -3.95
CA LEU A 375 -11.02 3.37 -3.51
C LEU A 375 -11.50 4.31 -4.63
N GLY A 376 -11.06 4.08 -5.87
CA GLY A 376 -11.39 4.88 -7.03
C GLY A 376 -10.52 6.14 -7.15
N ALA A 377 -10.98 7.09 -7.94
CA ALA A 377 -10.24 8.30 -8.26
C ALA A 377 -10.13 9.24 -7.04
N SER A 378 -8.96 9.88 -6.87
CA SER A 378 -8.75 10.95 -5.89
C SER A 378 -9.66 12.15 -6.20
N LEU A 379 -10.36 12.68 -5.22
CA LEU A 379 -11.33 13.78 -5.39
C LEU A 379 -10.69 15.15 -5.18
N GLY A 380 -9.48 15.20 -4.65
CA GLY A 380 -8.74 16.44 -4.42
C GLY A 380 -7.41 16.19 -3.72
N PRO A 381 -6.66 17.26 -3.43
CA PRO A 381 -5.38 17.13 -2.73
C PRO A 381 -5.56 16.69 -1.29
N SER A 382 -4.56 15.94 -0.77
CA SER A 382 -4.50 15.66 0.66
C SER A 382 -4.56 16.97 1.45
N PHE A 383 -5.28 16.94 2.55
CA PHE A 383 -5.50 18.09 3.41
C PHE A 383 -5.20 17.73 4.86
N ARG A 384 -4.99 18.75 5.69
CA ARG A 384 -4.77 18.58 7.12
C ARG A 384 -6.05 18.88 7.89
N VAL A 385 -6.29 18.10 8.93
CA VAL A 385 -7.37 18.33 9.88
C VAL A 385 -6.78 18.29 11.29
N SER A 386 -7.10 19.29 12.10
CA SER A 386 -6.67 19.34 13.50
C SER A 386 -7.89 19.24 14.40
N VAL A 387 -7.88 18.29 15.34
CA VAL A 387 -8.95 18.10 16.33
C VAL A 387 -8.30 17.97 17.70
N GLU A 388 -8.62 18.88 18.62
CA GLU A 388 -8.20 18.83 20.03
C GLU A 388 -6.70 18.52 20.24
N GLY A 389 -5.83 19.22 19.49
CA GLY A 389 -4.37 19.09 19.61
C GLY A 389 -3.77 17.86 18.93
N ARG A 390 -4.52 17.18 18.07
CA ARG A 390 -4.03 16.13 17.16
C ARG A 390 -4.13 16.60 15.73
N ASP A 391 -3.07 16.35 14.97
CA ASP A 391 -3.00 16.67 13.55
C ASP A 391 -3.10 15.41 12.72
N TYR A 392 -4.01 15.46 11.76
CA TYR A 392 -4.28 14.39 10.81
C TYR A 392 -3.98 14.90 9.41
N VAL A 393 -3.57 13.97 8.55
CA VAL A 393 -3.66 14.14 7.10
C VAL A 393 -4.78 13.25 6.60
N ALA A 394 -5.57 13.77 5.67
CA ALA A 394 -6.65 13.04 5.05
C ALA A 394 -6.67 13.26 3.54
N GLU A 395 -7.30 12.33 2.82
CA GLU A 395 -7.53 12.45 1.39
C GLU A 395 -8.80 11.72 0.99
N ALA A 396 -9.60 12.38 0.14
CA ALA A 396 -10.86 11.85 -0.35
C ALA A 396 -10.68 11.14 -1.69
N PHE A 397 -11.29 9.95 -1.81
CA PHE A 397 -11.39 9.15 -3.02
C PHE A 397 -12.88 8.87 -3.31
N ALA A 398 -13.20 8.42 -4.52
CA ALA A 398 -14.58 8.21 -4.94
C ALA A 398 -15.41 7.32 -3.98
N LEU A 399 -14.79 6.29 -3.37
CA LEU A 399 -15.49 5.39 -2.45
C LEU A 399 -15.40 5.79 -0.97
N ASP A 400 -14.37 6.52 -0.56
CA ASP A 400 -14.11 6.82 0.85
C ASP A 400 -13.03 7.89 1.01
N ALA A 401 -12.86 8.40 2.23
CA ALA A 401 -11.68 9.17 2.60
C ALA A 401 -10.77 8.35 3.51
N LEU A 402 -9.46 8.55 3.33
CA LEU A 402 -8.44 7.98 4.20
C LEU A 402 -7.95 9.04 5.16
N ILE A 403 -7.71 8.65 6.41
CA ILE A 403 -7.31 9.53 7.50
C ILE A 403 -6.15 8.88 8.25
N CYS A 404 -5.12 9.66 8.55
CA CYS A 404 -3.94 9.19 9.27
C CYS A 404 -3.46 10.28 10.23
N GLU A 405 -3.23 9.93 11.50
CA GLU A 405 -2.57 10.84 12.44
C GLU A 405 -1.13 11.07 11.95
N ILE A 406 -0.69 12.33 11.91
CA ILE A 406 0.65 12.68 11.42
C ILE A 406 1.69 12.02 12.34
N GLY A 407 2.56 11.21 11.74
CA GLY A 407 3.57 10.43 12.46
C GLY A 407 3.16 9.00 12.82
N ARG A 408 1.93 8.57 12.48
CA ARG A 408 1.43 7.19 12.65
C ARG A 408 1.01 6.58 11.31
N TRP A 409 1.93 6.57 10.35
CA TRP A 409 1.67 6.18 8.96
C TRP A 409 1.28 4.71 8.75
N ASP A 410 1.47 3.89 9.78
CA ASP A 410 0.98 2.50 9.89
C ASP A 410 -0.52 2.42 10.27
N GLN A 411 -1.14 3.54 10.65
CA GLN A 411 -2.51 3.62 11.19
C GLN A 411 -3.39 4.48 10.30
N ILE A 412 -3.70 3.94 9.13
CA ILE A 412 -4.63 4.56 8.18
C ILE A 412 -6.03 4.04 8.47
N GLU A 413 -6.94 4.96 8.80
CA GLU A 413 -8.36 4.70 9.01
C GLU A 413 -9.18 5.17 7.80
N ARG A 414 -10.29 4.48 7.52
CA ARG A 414 -11.30 4.94 6.56
C ARG A 414 -12.32 5.82 7.26
N LEU A 415 -12.82 6.84 6.57
CA LEU A 415 -13.87 7.71 7.09
C LEU A 415 -15.16 6.91 7.40
N SER A 416 -15.52 5.94 6.55
CA SER A 416 -16.64 5.03 6.84
C SER A 416 -16.51 4.31 8.20
N ALA A 417 -15.31 3.84 8.55
CA ALA A 417 -15.04 3.17 9.83
C ALA A 417 -15.07 4.12 11.04
N LEU A 418 -14.98 5.44 10.82
CA LEU A 418 -15.11 6.46 11.85
C LEU A 418 -16.57 6.92 12.07
N LEU A 419 -17.42 6.72 11.06
CA LEU A 419 -18.84 7.07 11.10
C LEU A 419 -19.74 5.93 11.63
N ASP A 420 -19.14 4.82 12.09
CA ASP A 420 -19.85 3.56 12.41
C ASP A 420 -20.79 3.11 11.28
N MET A 421 -20.32 3.21 10.03
CA MET A 421 -21.04 2.79 8.81
C MET A 421 -20.78 1.34 8.43
#